data_AF-A0A521TH57-F1
#
_entry.id   AF-A0A521TH57-F1
#
_cell.length_a   1.000
_cell.length_b   1.000
_cell.length_c   1.000
_cell.angle_alpha   90.00
_cell.angle_beta   90.00
_cell.angle_gamma   90.00
#
_symmetry.space_group_name_H-M   'P 1'
#
loop_
_entity.id
_entity.type
_entity.pdbx_description
1 polymer ?
#
loop_
_entity_poly.entity_id
_entity_poly.type
_entity_poly.pdbx_seq_one_letter_code
_entity_poly.pdbx_strand_id
1 'polypeptide(L)'
;MAQPGTSTLSTTAPLEGAPSLLPLARGLLDALGLGSFELPTEEAFARPLRLSRQLGEVRISIERRSLTVDPYAGGASDEQTLRVEGAPPGRLRVSIAEIAWVGPELEVAARGSPEWVSAIAAVVEAFVAQHEKRPPTETG
;
A
#
# COMPACT_ATOMS: atom_id res chain seq x y z
N MET A 1 -23.03 -21.46 13.28
CA MET A 1 -22.16 -20.55 14.06
C MET A 1 -21.05 -20.08 13.13
N ALA A 2 -20.93 -18.78 12.84
CA ALA A 2 -19.88 -18.28 11.96
C ALA A 2 -18.52 -18.50 12.62
N GLN A 3 -17.62 -19.23 11.95
CA GLN A 3 -16.21 -19.25 12.35
C GLN A 3 -15.72 -17.80 12.43
N PRO A 4 -14.91 -17.40 13.43
CA PRO A 4 -14.27 -16.09 13.43
C PRO A 4 -13.49 -15.94 12.11
N GLY A 5 -14.07 -15.12 11.23
CA GLY A 5 -13.83 -15.16 9.79
C GLY A 5 -12.50 -14.53 9.44
N THR A 6 -11.62 -15.29 8.80
CA THR A 6 -10.51 -14.70 8.07
C THR A 6 -11.09 -14.08 6.81
N SER A 7 -10.91 -12.78 6.62
CA SER A 7 -11.29 -12.08 5.39
C SER A 7 -10.09 -12.02 4.44
N THR A 8 -10.39 -11.95 3.14
CA THR A 8 -9.41 -11.72 2.08
C THR A 8 -9.87 -10.56 1.20
N LEU A 9 -8.94 -9.74 0.73
CA LEU A 9 -9.12 -8.70 -0.28
C LEU A 9 -8.10 -8.93 -1.38
N SER A 10 -8.56 -8.86 -2.62
CA SER A 10 -7.74 -8.86 -3.82
C SER A 10 -8.34 -7.81 -4.75
N THR A 11 -7.61 -6.74 -5.03
CA THR A 11 -8.08 -5.65 -5.90
C THR A 11 -6.92 -5.10 -6.73
N THR A 12 -7.24 -4.66 -7.95
CA THR A 12 -6.31 -3.96 -8.83
C THR A 12 -6.94 -2.64 -9.25
N ALA A 13 -6.14 -1.57 -9.31
CA ALA A 13 -6.62 -0.24 -9.71
C ALA A 13 -5.63 0.43 -10.68
N PRO A 14 -6.07 0.89 -11.86
CA PRO A 14 -5.20 1.63 -12.77
C PRO A 14 -4.97 3.03 -12.22
N LEU A 15 -3.69 3.42 -12.09
CA LEU A 15 -3.32 4.75 -11.61
C LEU A 15 -2.30 5.37 -12.57
N GLU A 16 -2.50 6.65 -12.90
CA GLU A 16 -1.57 7.34 -13.78
C GLU A 16 -0.23 7.62 -13.08
N GLY A 17 0.87 7.31 -13.76
CA GLY A 17 2.20 7.77 -13.39
C GLY A 17 2.89 7.02 -12.25
N ALA A 18 2.35 5.89 -11.78
CA ALA A 18 2.92 5.04 -10.72
C ALA A 18 3.46 5.85 -9.51
N PRO A 19 2.59 6.58 -8.78
CA PRO A 19 3.01 7.41 -7.66
C PRO A 19 3.75 6.61 -6.57
N SER A 20 4.52 7.33 -5.74
CA SER A 20 5.17 6.78 -4.55
C SER A 20 4.16 6.03 -3.66
N LEU A 21 4.54 4.86 -3.14
CA LEU A 21 3.75 4.12 -2.14
C LEU A 21 3.94 4.69 -0.72
N LEU A 22 4.77 5.73 -0.51
CA LEU A 22 4.96 6.32 0.81
C LEU A 22 3.70 6.94 1.42
N PRO A 23 2.85 7.70 0.68
CA PRO A 23 1.59 8.20 1.21
C PRO A 23 0.65 7.07 1.63
N LEU A 24 0.64 5.95 0.89
CA LEU A 24 -0.14 4.78 1.22
C LEU A 24 0.40 4.10 2.49
N ALA A 25 1.72 3.93 2.60
CA ALA A 25 2.36 3.41 3.82
C ALA A 25 2.04 4.27 5.04
N ARG A 26 2.02 5.60 4.88
CA ARG A 26 1.61 6.53 5.94
C ARG A 26 0.15 6.31 6.33
N GLY A 27 -0.76 6.28 5.36
CA GLY A 27 -2.18 6.03 5.60
C GLY A 27 -2.43 4.71 6.35
N LEU A 28 -1.69 3.65 6.00
CA LEU A 28 -1.77 2.37 6.70
C LEU A 28 -1.23 2.45 8.13
N LEU A 29 -0.10 3.12 8.34
CA LEU A 29 0.46 3.35 9.68
C LEU A 29 -0.54 4.10 10.57
N ASP A 30 -1.17 5.15 10.03
CA ASP A 30 -2.14 5.95 10.78
C ASP A 30 -3.41 5.15 11.07
N ALA A 31 -3.94 4.41 10.09
CA ALA A 31 -5.12 3.56 10.25
C ALA A 31 -4.90 2.41 11.25
N LEU A 32 -3.66 1.91 11.35
CA LEU A 32 -3.26 0.88 12.31
C LEU A 32 -2.87 1.44 13.69
N GLY A 33 -2.88 2.77 13.87
CA GLY A 33 -2.46 3.41 15.13
C GLY A 33 -0.95 3.36 15.39
N LEU A 34 -0.13 3.22 14.34
CA LEU A 34 1.32 3.09 14.36
C LEU A 34 2.04 4.41 14.01
N GLY A 35 1.39 5.56 14.22
CA GLY A 35 1.81 6.88 13.75
C GLY A 35 3.18 7.39 14.24
N SER A 36 3.84 6.70 15.17
CA SER A 36 5.22 6.99 15.58
C SER A 36 6.29 6.49 14.61
N PHE A 37 5.91 5.84 13.51
CA PHE A 37 6.84 5.34 12.52
C PHE A 37 7.36 6.45 11.60
N GLU A 38 8.67 6.62 11.55
CA GLU A 38 9.32 7.49 10.58
C GLU A 38 9.47 6.79 9.24
N LEU A 39 8.77 7.31 8.23
CA LEU A 39 8.96 6.93 6.84
C LEU A 39 10.12 7.75 6.24
N PRO A 40 10.86 7.19 5.26
CA PRO A 40 11.86 7.95 4.51
C PRO A 40 11.19 9.10 3.75
N THR A 41 11.98 10.12 3.44
CA THR A 41 11.53 11.20 2.57
C THR A 41 11.34 10.69 1.15
N GLU A 42 10.48 11.37 0.37
CA GLU A 42 10.29 11.09 -1.06
C GLU A 42 11.62 11.09 -1.83
N GLU A 43 12.53 12.02 -1.50
CA GLU A 43 13.85 12.09 -2.12
C GLU A 43 14.73 10.87 -1.80
N ALA A 44 14.70 10.38 -0.56
CA ALA A 44 15.45 9.18 -0.18
C ALA A 44 14.85 7.93 -0.84
N PHE A 45 13.53 7.90 -1.01
CA PHE A 45 12.80 6.82 -1.64
C PHE A 45 12.79 6.89 -3.18
N ALA A 46 13.23 8.00 -3.78
CA ALA A 46 13.44 8.16 -5.22
C ALA A 46 14.52 7.24 -5.79
N ARG A 47 15.33 6.61 -4.93
CA ARG A 47 16.40 5.67 -5.29
C ARG A 47 16.02 4.26 -4.81
N PRO A 48 16.60 3.19 -5.39
CA PRO A 48 16.39 1.84 -4.88
C PRO A 48 16.69 1.77 -3.38
N LEU A 49 15.65 1.47 -2.60
CA LEU A 49 15.69 1.47 -1.14
C LEU A 49 14.86 0.30 -0.64
N ARG A 50 15.36 -0.37 0.40
CA ARG A 50 14.60 -1.34 1.17
C ARG A 50 14.57 -0.91 2.63
N LEU A 51 13.39 -0.59 3.11
CA LEU A 51 13.10 -0.32 4.51
C LEU A 51 12.37 -1.53 5.09
N SER A 52 12.79 -2.04 6.23
CA SER A 52 12.03 -3.04 6.99
C SER A 52 12.18 -2.74 8.46
N ARG A 53 11.05 -2.59 9.15
CA ARG A 53 11.04 -2.22 10.57
C ARG A 53 9.86 -2.86 11.26
N GLN A 54 10.10 -3.25 12.51
CA GLN A 54 9.14 -3.93 13.37
C GLN A 54 8.75 -2.99 14.52
N LEU A 55 7.45 -2.83 14.73
CA LEU A 55 6.82 -2.09 15.81
C LEU A 55 5.90 -3.04 16.59
N GLY A 56 6.36 -3.50 17.75
CA GLY A 56 5.65 -4.52 18.51
C GLY A 56 5.44 -5.79 17.69
N GLU A 57 4.17 -6.13 17.45
CA GLU A 57 3.74 -7.29 16.67
C GLU A 57 3.52 -7.00 15.17
N VAL A 58 3.71 -5.75 14.73
CA VAL A 58 3.55 -5.34 13.32
C VAL A 58 4.91 -5.10 12.69
N ARG A 59 5.12 -5.60 11.48
CA ARG A 59 6.28 -5.40 10.61
C ARG A 59 5.82 -4.71 9.33
N ILE A 60 6.49 -3.63 9.00
CA ILE A 60 6.28 -2.91 7.74
C ILE A 60 7.58 -2.98 6.96
N SER A 61 7.46 -3.39 5.70
CA SER A 61 8.55 -3.40 4.74
C SER A 61 8.12 -2.63 3.50
N ILE A 62 8.98 -1.74 3.03
CA ILE A 62 8.80 -1.00 1.79
C ILE A 62 10.05 -1.22 0.97
N GLU A 63 9.88 -1.72 -0.25
CA GLU A 63 10.97 -2.02 -1.16
C GLU A 63 10.71 -1.33 -2.49
N ARG A 64 11.72 -0.62 -3.00
CA ARG A 64 11.76 -0.12 -4.38
C ARG A 64 12.93 -0.78 -5.06
N ARG A 65 12.66 -1.66 -6.04
CA ARG A 65 13.70 -2.48 -6.70
C ARG A 65 14.30 -1.78 -7.92
N SER A 66 13.48 -1.16 -8.74
CA SER A 66 13.92 -0.51 -9.97
C SER A 66 13.13 0.77 -10.22
N LEU A 67 13.86 1.82 -10.58
CA LEU A 67 13.30 3.00 -11.22
C LEU A 67 13.82 3.01 -12.65
N THR A 68 13.07 2.42 -13.58
CA THR A 68 13.40 2.50 -15.01
C THR A 68 12.62 3.66 -15.61
N VAL A 69 13.29 4.79 -15.78
CA VAL A 69 12.75 5.91 -16.56
C VAL A 69 12.94 5.54 -18.02
N ASP A 70 11.87 5.14 -18.72
CA ASP A 70 11.92 4.95 -20.16
C ASP A 70 11.62 6.32 -20.83
N PRO A 71 12.62 6.97 -21.46
CA PRO A 71 12.43 8.27 -22.09
C PRO A 71 11.58 8.19 -23.37
N TYR A 72 11.31 6.99 -23.90
CA TYR A 72 10.56 6.77 -25.13
C TYR A 72 9.16 6.17 -24.88
N ALA A 73 8.96 5.43 -23.78
CA ALA A 73 7.65 4.89 -23.38
C ALA A 73 6.82 5.87 -22.53
N GLY A 74 7.33 7.07 -22.23
CA GLY A 74 6.59 8.12 -21.54
C GLY A 74 6.21 7.79 -20.10
N GLY A 75 6.84 6.78 -19.50
CA GLY A 75 6.53 6.30 -18.16
C GLY A 75 7.77 5.80 -17.43
N ALA A 76 7.83 6.08 -16.13
CA ALA A 76 8.71 5.37 -15.23
C ALA A 76 8.03 4.04 -14.87
N SER A 77 8.66 2.90 -15.19
CA SER A 77 8.25 1.62 -14.60
C SER A 77 8.90 1.55 -13.23
N ASP A 78 8.09 1.78 -12.21
CA ASP A 78 8.53 1.84 -10.82
C ASP A 78 8.03 0.63 -10.06
N GLU A 79 8.92 -0.35 -9.86
CA GLU A 79 8.58 -1.57 -9.13
C GLU A 79 8.75 -1.32 -7.63
N GLN A 80 7.68 -0.83 -7.01
CA GLN A 80 7.58 -0.66 -5.56
C GLN A 80 6.67 -1.72 -4.95
N THR A 81 7.04 -2.20 -3.77
CA THR A 81 6.24 -3.13 -2.97
C THR A 81 6.19 -2.65 -1.53
N LEU A 82 4.98 -2.49 -1.01
CA LEU A 82 4.67 -2.21 0.37
C LEU A 82 4.05 -3.46 0.99
N ARG A 83 4.68 -3.98 2.03
CA ARG A 83 4.21 -5.16 2.75
C ARG A 83 4.05 -4.83 4.23
N VAL A 84 2.86 -5.09 4.74
CA VAL A 84 2.51 -4.91 6.15
C VAL A 84 2.06 -6.24 6.71
N GLU A 85 2.74 -6.71 7.74
CA GLU A 85 2.46 -7.98 8.41
C GLU A 85 2.28 -7.72 9.88
N GLY A 86 1.25 -8.25 10.51
CA GLY A 86 1.12 -8.13 11.95
C GLY A 86 -0.02 -8.92 12.53
N ALA A 87 0.07 -9.21 13.82
CA ALA A 87 -1.05 -9.72 14.58
C ALA A 87 -1.70 -8.55 15.32
N PRO A 88 -3.04 -8.37 15.23
CA PRO A 88 -3.74 -7.53 16.20
C PRO A 88 -3.48 -8.09 17.62
N PRO A 89 -3.32 -7.24 18.64
CA PRO A 89 -3.08 -7.68 20.01
C PRO A 89 -4.13 -8.71 20.45
N GLY A 90 -3.68 -9.89 20.88
CA GLY A 90 -4.56 -10.97 21.36
C GLY A 90 -5.10 -11.92 20.29
N ARG A 91 -4.62 -11.89 19.04
CA ARG A 91 -4.96 -12.87 18.00
C ARG A 91 -3.74 -13.65 17.52
N LEU A 92 -3.82 -14.99 17.53
CA LEU A 92 -2.76 -15.90 17.08
C LEU A 92 -2.46 -15.86 15.57
N ARG A 93 -3.29 -15.19 14.77
CA ARG A 93 -3.18 -15.21 13.30
C ARG A 93 -2.51 -13.95 12.79
N VAL A 94 -1.40 -14.14 12.08
CA VAL A 94 -0.71 -13.10 11.32
C VAL A 94 -1.65 -12.61 10.21
N SER A 95 -1.93 -11.31 10.21
CA SER A 95 -2.58 -10.61 9.12
C SER A 95 -1.51 -10.03 8.21
N ILE A 96 -1.71 -10.08 6.90
CA ILE A 96 -0.75 -9.69 5.88
C ILE A 96 -1.46 -8.80 4.87
N ALA A 97 -0.77 -7.76 4.43
CA ALA A 97 -1.14 -6.91 3.32
C ALA A 97 0.09 -6.73 2.43
N GLU A 98 -0.07 -6.96 1.13
CA GLU A 98 0.94 -6.69 0.12
C GLU A 98 0.30 -5.80 -0.93
N ILE A 99 0.96 -4.68 -1.20
CA ILE A 99 0.55 -3.69 -2.18
C ILE A 99 1.74 -3.46 -3.10
N ALA A 100 1.55 -3.64 -4.40
CA ALA A 100 2.63 -3.55 -5.36
C ALA A 100 2.20 -2.82 -6.62
N TRP A 101 3.16 -2.16 -7.27
CA TRP A 101 2.99 -1.73 -8.65
C TRP A 101 3.27 -2.88 -9.60
N VAL A 102 2.31 -3.18 -10.47
CA VAL A 102 2.46 -4.11 -11.60
C VAL A 102 2.14 -3.33 -12.88
N GLY A 103 3.16 -2.73 -13.47
CA GLY A 103 2.99 -1.79 -14.58
C GLY A 103 2.24 -0.51 -14.13
N PRO A 104 1.14 -0.11 -14.79
CA PRO A 104 0.33 1.04 -14.38
C PRO A 104 -0.72 0.71 -13.30
N GLU A 105 -0.82 -0.55 -12.88
CA GLU A 105 -1.84 -1.00 -11.93
C GLU A 105 -1.26 -1.15 -10.52
N LEU A 106 -2.02 -0.66 -9.54
CA LEU A 106 -1.80 -0.92 -8.13
C LEU A 106 -2.51 -2.21 -7.76
N GLU A 107 -1.76 -3.27 -7.51
CA GLU A 107 -2.29 -4.52 -7.00
C GLU A 107 -2.27 -4.55 -5.48
N VAL A 108 -3.37 -4.99 -4.86
CA VAL A 108 -3.52 -5.10 -3.41
C VAL A 108 -4.02 -6.49 -3.06
N ALA A 109 -3.26 -7.19 -2.23
CA ALA A 109 -3.63 -8.46 -1.62
C ALA A 109 -3.57 -8.35 -0.09
N ALA A 110 -4.69 -8.53 0.59
CA ALA A 110 -4.74 -8.55 2.05
C ALA A 110 -5.47 -9.79 2.57
N ARG A 111 -4.96 -10.34 3.67
CA ARG A 111 -5.54 -11.46 4.39
C ARG A 111 -5.41 -11.20 5.88
N GLY A 112 -6.50 -11.30 6.62
CA GLY A 112 -6.47 -11.06 8.05
C GLY A 112 -7.84 -11.11 8.68
N SER A 113 -8.02 -10.38 9.77
CA SER A 113 -9.36 -10.16 10.31
C SER A 113 -10.20 -9.24 9.42
N PRO A 114 -11.53 -9.22 9.60
CA PRO A 114 -12.38 -8.29 8.87
C PRO A 114 -11.99 -6.83 9.13
N GLU A 115 -11.67 -6.47 10.38
CA GLU A 115 -11.23 -5.11 10.71
C GLU A 115 -9.93 -4.71 9.97
N TRP A 116 -8.99 -5.66 9.86
CA TRP A 116 -7.73 -5.47 9.13
C TRP A 116 -7.98 -5.23 7.64
N VAL A 117 -8.77 -6.11 7.02
CA VAL A 117 -9.08 -6.03 5.59
C VAL A 117 -9.85 -4.74 5.27
N SER A 118 -10.82 -4.37 6.11
CA SER A 118 -11.58 -3.12 5.95
C SER A 118 -10.69 -1.88 6.11
N ALA A 119 -9.75 -1.87 7.05
CA ALA A 119 -8.82 -0.75 7.21
C ALA A 119 -7.92 -0.58 5.98
N ILE A 120 -7.40 -1.68 5.43
CA ILE A 120 -6.57 -1.64 4.21
C ILE A 120 -7.40 -1.18 3.01
N ALA A 121 -8.60 -1.73 2.84
CA ALA A 121 -9.51 -1.32 1.76
C ALA A 121 -9.77 0.19 1.81
N ALA A 122 -10.13 0.74 2.97
CA ALA A 122 -10.41 2.17 3.13
C ALA A 122 -9.20 3.05 2.79
N VAL A 123 -7.99 2.67 3.22
CA VAL A 123 -6.76 3.42 2.92
C VAL A 123 -6.41 3.34 1.43
N VAL A 124 -6.53 2.17 0.83
CA VAL A 124 -6.29 1.96 -0.61
C VAL A 124 -7.30 2.74 -1.44
N GLU A 125 -8.59 2.66 -1.12
CA GLU A 125 -9.64 3.42 -1.77
C GLU A 125 -9.37 4.93 -1.69
N ALA A 126 -8.97 5.43 -0.52
CA ALA A 126 -8.61 6.83 -0.35
C ALA A 126 -7.38 7.24 -1.18
N PHE A 127 -6.37 6.37 -1.26
CA PHE A 127 -5.18 6.62 -2.09
C PHE A 127 -5.51 6.61 -3.58
N VAL A 128 -6.28 5.63 -4.03
CA VAL A 128 -6.76 5.54 -5.42
C VAL A 128 -7.57 6.77 -5.77
N ALA A 129 -8.54 7.16 -4.94
CA ALA A 129 -9.38 8.33 -5.19
C ALA A 129 -8.59 9.65 -5.27
N GLN A 130 -7.43 9.76 -4.62
CA GLN A 130 -6.55 10.93 -4.71
C GLN A 130 -5.75 10.99 -6.02
N HIS A 131 -5.44 9.84 -6.63
CA HIS A 131 -4.55 9.73 -7.79
C HIS A 131 -5.28 9.32 -9.08
N GLU A 132 -6.51 8.86 -8.98
CA GLU A 132 -7.41 8.68 -10.11
C GLU A 132 -7.74 10.07 -10.65
N LYS A 133 -7.16 10.43 -11.81
CA LYS A 133 -7.62 11.59 -12.56
C LYS A 133 -9.05 11.31 -13.02
N ARG A 134 -10.04 11.66 -12.21
CA ARG A 134 -11.35 11.97 -12.79
C ARG A 134 -11.09 13.10 -13.80
N PRO A 135 -11.44 12.95 -15.09
CA PRO A 135 -11.67 14.15 -15.89
C PRO A 135 -12.63 14.99 -15.05
N PRO A 136 -12.35 16.28 -14.79
CA PRO A 136 -13.37 17.12 -14.18
C PRO A 136 -14.59 16.91 -15.06
N THR A 137 -15.68 16.42 -14.48
CA THR A 137 -16.92 16.25 -15.20
C THR A 137 -17.25 17.65 -15.70
N GLU A 138 -16.99 17.90 -16.98
CA GLU A 138 -17.33 19.14 -17.65
C GLU A 138 -18.83 19.24 -17.51
N THR A 139 -19.26 20.07 -16.56
CA THR A 139 -20.66 20.24 -16.21
C THR A 139 -21.22 21.16 -17.30
N GLY A 140 -21.61 20.54 -18.41
CA GLY A 140 -22.40 21.15 -19.47
C GLY A 140 -23.89 21.16 -19.14
#